data_AF-A0A8J7K8Z6-F1
#
_entry.id   AF-A0A8J7K8Z6-F1
#
_cell.length_a   1.000
_cell.length_b   1.000
_cell.length_c   1.000
_cell.angle_alpha   90.00
_cell.angle_beta   90.00
_cell.angle_gamma   90.00
#
_symmetry.space_group_name_H-M   'P 1'
#
loop_
_entity.id
_entity.type
_entity.pdbx_description
1 polymer ?
#
loop_
_entity_poly.entity_id
_entity_poly.type
_entity_poly.pdbx_seq_one_letter_code
_entity_poly.pdbx_strand_id
1 'polypeptide(L)'
;MTDEFLSDLPFDFNSPNLPVSSNFGERERLRLILIGSTAGVQEMIHRQHQAGIADAGSWSRLLPVPNSDEVMSILLLYRRKE
;
A
#
# COMPACT_ATOMS: atom_id res chain seq x y z
N MET A 1 -29.85 -11.58 -31.53
CA MET A 1 -29.28 -10.23 -31.72
C MET A 1 -29.17 -9.62 -30.34
N THR A 2 -28.03 -9.78 -29.70
CA THR A 2 -27.81 -9.46 -28.29
C THR A 2 -26.44 -8.79 -28.17
N ASP A 3 -26.38 -7.49 -28.43
CA ASP A 3 -25.18 -6.67 -28.22
C ASP A 3 -25.58 -5.22 -27.90
N GLU A 4 -26.43 -5.06 -26.87
CA GLU A 4 -26.78 -3.75 -26.27
C GLU A 4 -26.35 -3.68 -24.79
N PHE A 5 -25.29 -4.39 -24.40
CA PHE A 5 -24.81 -4.40 -23.00
C PHE A 5 -23.40 -3.82 -22.80
N LEU A 6 -22.77 -3.27 -23.85
CA LEU A 6 -21.36 -2.83 -23.80
C LEU A 6 -21.12 -1.39 -24.30
N SER A 7 -22.08 -0.48 -24.14
CA SER A 7 -21.89 0.93 -24.52
C SER A 7 -21.69 1.89 -23.35
N ASP A 8 -21.71 1.40 -22.09
CA ASP A 8 -21.63 2.26 -20.90
C ASP A 8 -20.42 1.95 -20.00
N LEU A 9 -19.25 1.74 -20.61
CA LEU A 9 -17.97 1.69 -19.88
C LEU A 9 -16.95 2.62 -20.56
N PRO A 10 -16.50 3.69 -19.90
CA PRO A 10 -15.61 4.69 -20.48
C PRO A 10 -14.14 4.26 -20.35
N PHE A 11 -13.75 3.14 -20.95
CA PHE A 11 -12.36 2.69 -20.94
C PHE A 11 -11.92 2.22 -22.33
N ASP A 12 -11.60 3.17 -23.19
CA ASP A 12 -10.82 2.93 -24.41
C ASP A 12 -9.38 2.54 -24.02
N PHE A 13 -9.05 1.26 -24.14
CA PHE A 13 -7.73 0.71 -23.77
C PHE A 13 -6.59 1.02 -24.75
N ASN A 14 -6.85 1.80 -25.82
CA ASN A 14 -5.92 1.93 -26.94
C ASN A 14 -5.23 3.30 -27.10
N SER A 15 -5.26 4.16 -26.07
CA SER A 15 -4.47 5.39 -26.06
C SER A 15 -3.26 5.29 -25.12
N PRO A 16 -2.01 5.45 -25.61
CA PRO A 16 -0.80 5.38 -24.78
C PRO A 16 -0.63 6.58 -23.83
N ASN A 17 -1.56 7.54 -23.83
CA ASN A 17 -1.55 8.74 -22.99
C ASN A 17 -2.90 8.91 -22.29
N LEU A 18 -3.20 8.06 -21.30
CA LEU A 18 -4.11 8.48 -20.24
C LEU A 18 -3.31 9.38 -19.30
N PRO A 19 -3.72 10.63 -19.02
CA PRO A 19 -3.29 11.23 -17.78
C PRO A 19 -3.84 10.31 -16.70
N VAL A 20 -2.96 9.56 -16.03
CA VAL A 20 -3.26 9.04 -14.70
C VAL A 20 -3.33 10.28 -13.81
N SER A 21 -4.34 11.11 -14.00
CA SER A 21 -4.85 12.04 -13.00
C SER A 21 -5.55 11.17 -11.98
N SER A 22 -4.76 10.36 -11.30
CA SER A 22 -5.14 9.76 -10.05
C SER A 22 -5.29 10.93 -9.08
N ASN A 23 -6.48 11.52 -9.10
CA ASN A 23 -7.03 12.44 -8.11
C ASN A 23 -7.17 11.72 -6.76
N PHE A 24 -6.09 11.09 -6.28
CA PHE A 24 -5.89 10.86 -4.86
C PHE A 24 -5.53 12.22 -4.27
N GLY A 25 -6.52 13.12 -4.20
CA GLY A 25 -6.37 14.52 -3.83
C GLY A 25 -5.41 14.65 -2.65
N GLU A 26 -4.26 15.29 -2.90
CA GLU A 26 -3.16 15.56 -1.97
C GLU A 26 -3.09 14.66 -0.72
N ARG A 27 -3.19 13.34 -0.89
CA ARG A 27 -3.08 12.43 0.25
C ARG A 27 -1.60 12.38 0.61
N GLU A 28 -1.27 12.87 1.80
CA GLU A 28 0.06 12.79 2.34
C GLU A 28 0.44 11.31 2.48
N ARG A 29 1.45 10.90 1.70
CA ARG A 29 2.02 9.56 1.75
C ARG A 29 2.92 9.46 2.98
N LEU A 30 2.46 8.72 3.99
CA LEU A 30 3.28 8.41 5.15
C LEU A 30 3.90 7.02 4.95
N ARG A 31 5.20 6.91 5.20
CA ARG A 31 5.93 5.64 5.14
C ARG A 31 6.40 5.31 6.56
N LEU A 32 5.89 4.21 7.11
CA LEU A 32 6.43 3.64 8.35
C LEU A 32 7.43 2.55 7.98
N ILE A 33 8.60 2.58 8.61
CA ILE A 33 9.63 1.55 8.46
C ILE A 33 9.92 1.01 9.86
N LEU A 34 9.71 -0.29 10.04
CA LEU A 34 10.12 -1.03 11.23
C LEU A 34 11.43 -1.73 10.92
N ILE A 35 12.41 -1.64 11.81
CA ILE A 35 13.71 -2.32 11.69
C ILE A 35 14.04 -2.94 13.05
N GLY A 36 14.46 -4.19 13.05
CA GLY A 36 14.88 -4.90 14.26
C GLY A 36 14.90 -6.40 14.05
N SER A 37 14.88 -7.17 15.13
CA SER A 37 14.81 -8.64 15.04
C SER A 37 13.51 -9.10 14.38
N THR A 38 13.54 -10.26 13.73
CA THR A 38 12.35 -10.85 13.08
C THR A 38 11.15 -10.95 14.02
N ALA A 39 11.38 -11.43 15.24
CA ALA A 39 10.35 -11.54 16.27
C ALA A 39 9.81 -10.16 16.69
N GLY A 40 10.70 -9.17 16.88
CA GLY A 40 10.31 -7.82 17.29
C GLY A 40 9.48 -7.08 16.23
N VAL A 41 9.86 -7.23 14.95
CA VAL A 41 9.10 -6.63 13.84
C VAL A 41 7.72 -7.29 13.71
N GLN A 42 7.63 -8.61 13.82
CA GLN A 42 6.34 -9.32 13.78
C GLN A 42 5.43 -8.93 14.97
N GLU A 43 5.98 -8.87 16.18
CA GLU A 43 5.22 -8.44 17.37
C GLU A 43 4.69 -7.01 17.18
N MET A 44 5.52 -6.10 16.64
CA MET A 44 5.11 -4.72 16.40
C MET A 44 4.00 -4.63 15.33
N ILE A 45 4.09 -5.42 14.26
CA ILE A 45 3.03 -5.52 13.24
C ILE A 45 1.72 -5.97 13.87
N HIS A 46 1.76 -7.02 14.72
CA HIS A 46 0.58 -7.50 15.44
C HIS A 46 0.00 -6.42 16.37
N ARG A 47 0.86 -5.68 17.07
CA ARG A 47 0.44 -4.58 17.94
C ARG A 47 -0.24 -3.46 17.16
N GLN A 48 0.29 -3.08 15.99
CA GLN A 48 -0.32 -2.07 15.13
C GLN A 48 -1.65 -2.53 14.54
N HIS A 49 -1.79 -3.82 14.25
CA HIS A 49 -3.05 -4.41 13.83
C HIS A 49 -4.11 -4.35 14.94
N GLN A 50 -3.74 -4.75 16.17
CA GLN A 50 -4.63 -4.64 17.32
C GLN A 50 -5.03 -3.20 17.65
N ALA A 51 -4.11 -2.25 17.41
CA ALA A 51 -4.38 -0.82 17.60
C ALA A 51 -5.26 -0.21 16.48
N GLY A 52 -5.59 -0.96 15.42
CA GLY A 52 -6.37 -0.47 14.28
C GLY A 52 -5.62 0.55 13.40
N ILE A 53 -4.30 0.66 13.56
CA ILE A 53 -3.47 1.58 12.78
C ILE A 53 -3.28 1.04 11.36
N ALA A 54 -3.02 -0.26 11.25
CA ALA A 54 -2.78 -0.93 9.97
C ALA A 54 -3.02 -2.44 10.05
N ASP A 55 -3.55 -3.02 8.98
CA ASP A 55 -3.67 -4.47 8.86
C ASP A 55 -2.28 -5.14 8.79
N ALA A 56 -2.13 -6.33 9.36
CA ALA A 56 -0.91 -7.13 9.23
C ALA A 56 -0.56 -7.42 7.76
N GLY A 57 -1.57 -7.58 6.90
CA GLY A 57 -1.41 -7.77 5.45
C GLY A 57 -1.04 -6.51 4.67
N SER A 58 -1.15 -5.32 5.27
CA SER A 58 -0.76 -4.05 4.63
C SER A 58 0.75 -3.79 4.68
N TRP A 59 1.47 -4.54 5.52
CA TRP A 59 2.92 -4.44 5.64
C TRP A 59 3.63 -5.16 4.49
N SER A 60 4.75 -4.61 4.04
CA SER A 60 5.63 -5.29 3.09
C SER A 60 6.19 -6.57 3.71
N ARG A 61 6.58 -7.51 2.85
CA ARG A 61 7.38 -8.67 3.28
C ARG A 61 8.61 -8.20 4.05
N LEU A 62 8.99 -8.99 5.05
CA LEU A 62 10.20 -8.76 5.83
C LEU A 62 11.41 -8.85 4.90
N LEU A 63 12.16 -7.75 4.80
CA LEU A 63 13.38 -7.67 4.02
C LEU A 63 14.58 -7.76 4.98
N PRO A 64 15.58 -8.59 4.71
CA PRO A 64 16.79 -8.62 5.52
C PRO A 64 17.56 -7.31 5.36
N VAL A 65 18.07 -6.77 6.47
CA VAL A 65 18.92 -5.58 6.46
C VAL A 65 20.35 -6.01 6.12
N PRO A 66 21.00 -5.40 5.11
CA PRO A 66 22.38 -5.76 4.79
C PRO A 66 23.31 -5.41 5.96
N ASN A 67 24.17 -6.35 6.34
CA ASN A 67 25.13 -6.28 7.44
C ASN A 67 24.58 -6.42 8.87
N SER A 68 23.33 -6.87 9.04
CA SER A 68 22.74 -7.18 10.35
C SER A 68 21.87 -8.43 10.29
N ASP A 69 21.68 -9.11 11.44
CA ASP A 69 20.66 -10.16 11.63
C ASP A 69 19.24 -9.58 11.80
N GLU A 70 19.05 -8.34 11.37
CA GLU A 70 17.82 -7.59 11.50
C GLU A 70 17.01 -7.65 10.20
N VAL A 71 15.70 -7.50 10.34
CA VAL A 71 14.76 -7.40 9.24
C VAL A 71 14.07 -6.04 9.28
N MET A 72 13.60 -5.61 8.11
CA MET A 72 12.79 -4.43 7.96
C MET A 72 11.42 -4.75 7.34
N SER A 73 10.41 -4.00 7.73
CA SER A 73 9.09 -4.02 7.08
C SER A 73 8.59 -2.59 6.86
N ILE A 74 7.94 -2.36 5.74
CA ILE A 74 7.51 -1.04 5.28
C ILE A 74 5.98 -1.03 5.15
N LEU A 75 5.36 -0.01 5.73
CA LEU A 75 3.94 0.26 5.60
C LEU A 75 3.73 1.62 4.92
N LEU A 76 2.87 1.61 3.90
CA LEU A 76 2.47 2.82 3.16
C LEU A 76 1.06 3.21 3.58
N LEU A 77 0.95 4.36 4.24
CA LEU A 77 -0.34 4.95 4.63
C LEU A 77 -0.61 6.19 3.79
N TYR A 78 -1.88 6.40 3.43
CA TYR A 78 -2.34 7.59 2.73
C TYR A 78 -3.24 8.39 3.68
N ARG A 79 -2.73 9.49 4.23
CA ARG A 79 -3.52 10.40 5.06
C ARG A 79 -4.14 11.47 4.16
N ARG A 80 -5.45 11.76 4.30
CA ARG A 80 -6.00 12.97 3.66
C ARG A 80 -5.43 14.20 4.37
N LYS A 81 -4.88 15.15 3.62
CA LYS A 81 -4.68 16.52 4.12
C LYS A 81 -6.07 17.09 4.42
N GLU A 82 -6.27 17.54 5.66
CA GLU A 82 -7.42 18.37 6.04
C GLU A 82 -7.21 19.82 5.57
#